data_AF-A0AAW0AUG2-F1
#
_entry.id   AF-A0AAW0AUG2-F1
#
_cell.length_a   1.000
_cell.length_b   1.000
_cell.length_c   1.000
_cell.angle_alpha   90.00
_cell.angle_beta   90.00
_cell.angle_gamma   90.00
#
_symmetry.space_group_name_H-M   'P 1'
#
loop_
_entity.id
_entity.type
_entity.pdbx_description
1 polymer ?
#
loop_
_entity_poly.entity_id
_entity_poly.type
_entity_poly.pdbx_seq_one_letter_code
_entity_poly.pdbx_strand_id
1 'polypeptide(L)'
;MREEWFTNVQREFILPVNAERREMAGNVVLSFSTLAAAFQLKGPLPPYLPSPDAARGRFIEAIRQQFRTGTLRTQTRHGLDTMDLKDKNNGTMKKKKNAEILFFAYALLMRGLTGEVEGLGRVVQEAFGVVGGAREGFEGIFNSG
;
A
#
# COMPACT_ATOMS: atom_id res chain seq x y z
N MET A 1 22.25 10.74 11.03
CA MET A 1 22.15 10.73 9.55
C MET A 1 21.20 9.66 8.98
N ARG A 2 21.28 8.36 9.34
CA ARG A 2 20.23 7.37 8.99
C ARG A 2 18.94 7.60 9.78
N GLU A 3 19.05 7.84 11.08
CA GLU A 3 17.88 8.01 11.96
C GLU A 3 17.04 9.23 11.58
N GLU A 4 17.65 10.41 11.37
CA GLU A 4 16.95 11.61 10.90
C GLU A 4 16.26 11.41 9.53
N TRP A 5 16.80 10.53 8.67
CA TRP A 5 16.16 10.16 7.41
C TRP A 5 14.92 9.31 7.65
N PHE A 6 15.02 8.27 8.49
CA PHE A 6 13.86 7.47 8.88
C PHE A 6 12.77 8.33 9.52
N THR A 7 13.13 9.22 10.45
CA THR A 7 12.16 10.06 11.16
C THR A 7 11.45 11.05 10.22
N ASN A 8 12.18 11.70 9.31
CA ASN A 8 11.59 12.67 8.38
C ASN A 8 10.75 11.98 7.30
N VAL A 9 11.23 10.88 6.72
CA VAL A 9 10.47 10.13 5.70
C VAL A 9 9.23 9.49 6.32
N GLN A 10 9.37 8.94 7.52
CA GLN A 10 8.25 8.35 8.23
C GLN A 10 7.17 9.40 8.52
N ARG A 11 7.57 10.56 9.03
CA ARG A 11 6.61 11.62 9.39
C ARG A 11 5.96 12.28 8.18
N GLU A 12 6.73 12.54 7.13
CA GLU A 12 6.21 13.27 5.95
C GLU A 12 5.48 12.36 4.95
N PHE A 13 5.88 11.10 4.79
CA PHE A 13 5.34 10.24 3.71
C PHE A 13 4.63 8.97 4.21
N ILE A 14 5.04 8.42 5.34
CA ILE A 14 4.51 7.12 5.82
C ILE A 14 3.30 7.32 6.73
N LEU A 15 3.37 8.26 7.68
CA LEU A 15 2.30 8.56 8.63
C LEU A 15 1.00 9.05 7.96
N PRO A 16 1.04 9.95 6.96
CA PRO A 16 -0.19 10.54 6.43
C PRO A 16 -1.05 9.57 5.62
N VAL A 17 -0.44 8.52 5.08
CA VAL A 17 -1.11 7.43 4.30
C VAL A 17 -0.89 6.07 4.96
N ASN A 18 -0.69 6.06 6.28
CA ASN A 18 -0.34 4.86 7.03
C ASN A 18 -1.48 3.85 7.07
N ALA A 19 -2.72 4.35 7.11
CA ALA A 19 -3.91 3.51 7.16
C ALA A 19 -4.03 2.69 5.87
N GLU A 20 -3.91 3.34 4.72
CA GLU A 20 -4.00 2.75 3.39
C GLU A 20 -2.79 1.83 3.12
N ARG A 21 -1.59 2.23 3.55
CA ARG A 21 -0.41 1.35 3.47
C ARG A 21 -0.61 0.08 4.28
N ARG A 22 -1.11 0.20 5.51
CA ARG A 22 -1.39 -0.95 6.41
C ARG A 22 -2.46 -1.85 5.80
N GLU A 23 -3.51 -1.28 5.24
CA GLU A 23 -4.59 -2.03 4.59
C GLU A 23 -4.07 -2.83 3.39
N MET A 24 -3.32 -2.18 2.48
CA MET A 24 -2.70 -2.84 1.33
C MET A 24 -1.77 -3.98 1.78
N ALA A 25 -0.87 -3.71 2.72
CA ALA A 25 0.06 -4.73 3.22
C ALA A 25 -0.68 -5.89 3.90
N GLY A 26 -1.73 -5.59 4.67
CA GLY A 26 -2.58 -6.60 5.32
C GLY A 26 -3.27 -7.50 4.30
N ASN A 27 -3.85 -6.95 3.23
CA ASN A 27 -4.48 -7.73 2.17
C ASN A 27 -3.49 -8.63 1.43
N VAL A 28 -2.26 -8.16 1.20
CA VAL A 28 -1.20 -8.99 0.60
C VAL A 28 -0.82 -10.15 1.52
N VAL A 29 -0.53 -9.88 2.79
CA VAL A 29 -0.14 -10.92 3.76
C VAL A 29 -1.26 -11.93 3.97
N LEU A 30 -2.50 -11.45 4.09
CA LEU A 30 -3.68 -12.30 4.20
C LEU A 30 -3.80 -13.21 2.97
N SER A 31 -3.72 -12.65 1.77
CA SER A 31 -3.81 -13.41 0.52
C SER A 31 -2.76 -14.51 0.47
N PHE A 32 -1.49 -14.19 0.73
CA PHE A 32 -0.44 -15.20 0.77
C PHE A 32 -0.68 -16.28 1.82
N SER A 33 -1.15 -15.89 3.01
CA SER A 33 -1.42 -16.84 4.09
C SER A 33 -2.54 -17.81 3.71
N THR A 34 -3.62 -17.29 3.11
CA THR A 34 -4.75 -18.09 2.63
C THR A 34 -4.34 -19.01 1.48
N LEU A 35 -3.54 -18.51 0.52
CA LEU A 35 -3.02 -19.33 -0.58
C LEU A 35 -2.10 -20.44 -0.08
N ALA A 36 -1.18 -20.11 0.83
CA ALA A 36 -0.29 -21.10 1.45
C ALA A 36 -1.09 -22.21 2.16
N ALA A 37 -2.11 -21.84 2.92
CA ALA A 37 -2.99 -22.80 3.58
C ALA A 37 -3.74 -23.68 2.55
N ALA A 38 -4.28 -23.10 1.48
CA ALA A 38 -4.95 -23.84 0.42
C ALA A 38 -4.01 -24.85 -0.26
N PHE A 39 -2.75 -24.47 -0.54
CA PHE A 39 -1.75 -25.38 -1.09
C PHE A 39 -1.36 -26.51 -0.13
N GLN A 40 -1.19 -26.20 1.16
CA GLN A 40 -0.85 -27.22 2.17
C GLN A 40 -1.97 -28.23 2.36
N LEU A 41 -3.22 -27.76 2.37
CA LEU A 41 -4.40 -28.59 2.59
C LEU A 41 -4.94 -29.23 1.31
N LYS A 42 -4.49 -28.78 0.13
CA LYS A 42 -5.11 -29.06 -1.18
C LYS A 42 -6.62 -28.81 -1.14
N GLY A 43 -7.01 -27.76 -0.41
CA GLY A 43 -8.40 -27.47 -0.07
C GLY A 43 -8.96 -26.32 -0.91
N PRO A 44 -10.29 -26.23 -1.03
CA PRO A 44 -10.94 -25.15 -1.75
C PRO A 44 -10.67 -23.80 -1.08
N LEU A 45 -10.58 -22.75 -1.89
CA LEU A 45 -10.39 -21.38 -1.42
C LEU A 45 -11.72 -20.72 -1.05
N PRO A 46 -11.71 -19.70 -0.16
CA PRO A 46 -12.87 -18.86 0.06
C PRO A 46 -13.37 -18.24 -1.25
N PRO A 47 -14.69 -18.02 -1.42
CA PRO A 47 -15.26 -17.44 -2.63
C PRO A 47 -14.81 -15.99 -2.88
N TYR A 48 -14.66 -15.23 -1.79
CA TYR A 48 -14.17 -13.86 -1.82
C TYR A 48 -12.83 -13.74 -1.09
N LEU A 49 -11.85 -13.15 -1.77
CA LEU A 49 -10.60 -12.69 -1.21
C LEU A 49 -10.54 -11.16 -1.39
N PRO A 50 -10.18 -10.41 -0.34
CA PRO A 50 -10.09 -8.96 -0.45
C PRO A 50 -9.00 -8.57 -1.45
N SER A 51 -9.37 -7.78 -2.46
CA SER A 51 -8.47 -7.38 -3.56
C SER A 51 -7.28 -6.55 -3.06
N PRO A 52 -6.05 -7.09 -3.08
CA PRO A 52 -4.86 -6.32 -2.79
C PRO A 52 -4.62 -5.21 -3.82
N ASP A 53 -5.04 -5.40 -5.09
CA ASP A 53 -4.92 -4.40 -6.15
C ASP A 53 -5.80 -3.17 -5.86
N ALA A 54 -7.05 -3.40 -5.43
CA ALA A 54 -7.97 -2.33 -5.04
C ALA A 54 -7.44 -1.55 -3.83
N ALA A 55 -6.87 -2.23 -2.83
CA ALA A 55 -6.24 -1.58 -1.68
C ALA A 55 -5.01 -0.76 -2.07
N ARG A 56 -4.18 -1.25 -3.02
CA ARG A 56 -3.11 -0.45 -3.62
C ARG A 56 -3.67 0.77 -4.36
N GLY A 57 -4.79 0.61 -5.08
CA GLY A 57 -5.49 1.72 -5.74
C GLY A 57 -5.85 2.84 -4.76
N ARG A 58 -6.48 2.48 -3.63
CA ARG A 58 -6.78 3.42 -2.53
C ARG A 58 -5.52 4.08 -1.97
N PHE A 59 -4.45 3.32 -1.79
CA PHE A 59 -3.17 3.84 -1.33
C PHE A 59 -2.56 4.86 -2.31
N ILE A 60 -2.48 4.55 -3.60
CA ILE A 60 -2.01 5.47 -4.64
C ILE A 60 -2.86 6.73 -4.69
N GLU A 61 -4.17 6.59 -4.54
CA GLU A 61 -5.09 7.73 -4.54
C GLU A 61 -4.88 8.62 -3.32
N ALA A 62 -4.73 8.05 -2.12
CA ALA A 62 -4.39 8.81 -0.91
C ALA A 62 -3.06 9.56 -1.06
N ILE A 63 -2.05 8.94 -1.66
CA ILE A 63 -0.77 9.58 -1.97
C ILE A 63 -0.97 10.78 -2.93
N ARG A 64 -1.72 10.59 -4.02
CA ARG A 64 -2.01 11.65 -4.99
C ARG A 64 -2.75 12.81 -4.35
N GLN A 65 -3.74 12.52 -3.50
CA GLN A 65 -4.49 13.53 -2.76
C GLN A 65 -3.59 14.34 -1.84
N GLN A 66 -2.70 13.69 -1.08
CA GLN A 66 -1.71 14.34 -0.21
C GLN A 66 -0.78 15.32 -0.96
N PHE A 67 -0.30 14.92 -2.15
CA PHE A 67 0.50 15.80 -2.99
C PHE A 67 -0.31 16.99 -3.53
N ARG A 68 -1.59 16.77 -3.86
CA ARG A 68 -2.49 17.80 -4.41
C ARG A 68 -2.92 18.83 -3.37
N THR A 69 -3.22 18.39 -2.14
CA THR A 69 -3.65 19.26 -1.04
C THR A 69 -2.51 20.05 -0.42
N GLY A 70 -1.26 19.78 -0.81
CA GLY A 70 -0.09 20.50 -0.32
C GLY A 70 0.17 20.31 1.17
N THR A 71 -0.40 19.27 1.80
CA THR A 71 -0.23 18.97 3.23
C THR A 71 1.23 18.62 3.59
N LEU A 72 2.07 18.36 2.58
CA LEU A 72 3.53 18.27 2.68
C LEU A 72 4.23 19.63 2.85
N ARG A 73 3.51 20.76 2.86
CA ARG A 73 4.06 22.09 3.21
C ARG A 73 4.25 22.17 4.72
N THR A 74 5.47 21.81 5.13
CA THR A 74 6.18 22.34 6.30
C THR A 74 5.41 22.28 7.63
N GLN A 75 5.54 21.16 8.33
CA GLN A 75 5.61 21.22 9.79
C GLN A 75 7.03 21.67 10.20
N THR A 76 7.45 22.84 9.74
CA THR A 76 8.58 23.61 10.27
C THR A 76 8.01 24.94 10.75
N ARG A 77 7.19 24.87 11.79
CA ARG A 77 6.66 26.06 12.45
C ARG A 77 6.48 25.77 13.93
N HIS A 78 7.60 25.64 14.63
CA HIS A 78 7.72 26.02 16.03
C HIS A 78 9.20 26.26 16.35
N GLY A 79 9.56 27.54 16.47
CA GLY A 79 10.91 28.00 16.79
C GLY A 79 11.19 29.33 16.08
N LEU A 80 11.10 30.41 16.84
CA LEU A 80 11.39 31.79 16.45
C LEU A 80 12.88 31.95 16.06
N ASP A 81 13.16 33.03 15.33
CA ASP A 81 14.42 33.79 15.28
C ASP A 81 15.30 33.74 14.01
N THR A 82 15.34 34.94 13.43
CA THR A 82 16.43 35.60 12.71
C THR A 82 16.88 35.06 11.35
N MET A 83 16.99 36.02 10.42
CA MET A 83 17.69 35.92 9.15
C MET A 83 19.02 35.17 9.31
N ASP A 84 19.19 34.09 8.55
CA ASP A 84 20.52 33.65 8.15
C ASP A 84 20.51 33.36 6.65
N LEU A 85 21.24 34.22 5.94
CA LEU A 85 21.69 34.01 4.60
C LEU A 85 22.66 32.82 4.55
N LYS A 86 22.73 32.19 3.37
CA LYS A 86 23.76 31.24 2.90
C LYS A 86 23.63 29.77 3.35
N ASP A 87 23.05 29.02 2.42
CA ASP A 87 23.77 27.92 1.76
C ASP A 87 24.17 26.69 2.61
N LYS A 88 23.15 25.93 3.05
CA LYS A 88 23.32 24.52 3.51
C LYS A 88 22.31 23.53 2.91
N ASN A 89 21.46 23.93 1.96
CA ASN A 89 20.23 23.17 1.63
C ASN A 89 20.30 22.19 0.44
N ASN A 90 21.44 21.99 -0.22
CA ASN A 90 21.50 21.04 -1.34
C ASN A 90 21.41 19.56 -0.86
N GLY A 91 22.02 19.24 0.29
CA GLY A 91 22.01 17.88 0.85
C GLY A 91 20.64 17.44 1.38
N THR A 92 19.90 18.35 2.01
CA THR A 92 18.58 18.09 2.61
C THR A 92 17.50 17.95 1.56
N MET A 93 17.51 18.81 0.52
CA MET A 93 16.56 18.75 -0.59
C MET A 93 16.77 17.50 -1.46
N LYS A 94 18.03 17.10 -1.67
CA LYS A 94 18.38 15.83 -2.36
C LYS A 94 17.88 14.60 -1.59
N LYS A 95 17.97 14.60 -0.25
CA LYS A 95 17.46 13.50 0.58
C LYS A 95 15.94 13.35 0.53
N LYS A 96 15.20 14.47 0.52
CA LYS A 96 13.73 14.48 0.41
C LYS A 96 13.25 13.91 -0.94
N LYS A 97 13.86 14.36 -2.04
CA LYS A 97 13.58 13.85 -3.39
C LYS A 97 13.86 12.35 -3.54
N ASN A 98 14.95 11.85 -2.93
CA ASN A 98 15.27 10.42 -2.98
C ASN A 98 14.24 9.56 -2.23
N ALA A 99 13.72 10.05 -1.10
CA ALA A 99 12.69 9.33 -0.35
C ALA A 99 11.36 9.25 -1.10
N GLU A 100 10.97 10.33 -1.78
CA GLU A 100 9.80 10.36 -2.67
C GLU A 100 9.91 9.31 -3.78
N ILE A 101 11.08 9.23 -4.45
CA ILE A 101 11.33 8.26 -5.52
C ILE A 101 11.26 6.82 -4.98
N LEU A 102 11.87 6.54 -3.82
CA LEU A 102 11.85 5.19 -3.24
C LEU A 102 10.44 4.75 -2.84
N PHE A 103 9.67 5.66 -2.24
CA PHE A 103 8.29 5.38 -1.87
C PHE A 103 7.39 5.19 -3.10
N PHE A 104 7.60 5.98 -4.14
CA PHE A 104 6.90 5.81 -5.42
C PHE A 104 7.30 4.49 -6.11
N ALA A 105 8.59 4.16 -6.11
CA ALA A 105 9.08 2.87 -6.60
C ALA A 105 8.46 1.72 -5.82
N TYR A 106 8.36 1.80 -4.50
CA TYR A 106 7.62 0.83 -3.68
C TYR A 106 6.17 0.70 -4.15
N ALA A 107 5.44 1.81 -4.26
CA ALA A 107 4.03 1.78 -4.65
C ALA A 107 3.82 1.22 -6.07
N LEU A 108 4.76 1.48 -6.99
CA LEU A 108 4.79 0.89 -8.33
C LEU A 108 5.11 -0.61 -8.30
N LEU A 109 6.08 -1.04 -7.49
CA LEU A 109 6.41 -2.47 -7.35
C LEU A 109 5.25 -3.26 -6.76
N MET A 110 4.52 -2.66 -5.81
CA MET A 110 3.29 -3.25 -5.27
C MET A 110 2.25 -3.48 -6.36
N ARG A 111 2.30 -2.79 -7.51
CA ARG A 111 1.40 -3.07 -8.63
C ARG A 111 1.56 -4.48 -9.19
N GLY A 112 2.80 -4.87 -9.48
CA GLY A 112 3.09 -6.22 -9.95
C GLY A 112 2.73 -7.26 -8.90
N LEU A 113 3.19 -7.06 -7.66
CA LEU A 113 2.94 -8.01 -6.57
C LEU A 113 1.45 -8.26 -6.34
N THR A 114 0.64 -7.20 -6.25
CA THR A 114 -0.80 -7.33 -5.98
C THR A 114 -1.54 -7.99 -7.14
N GLY A 115 -1.19 -7.67 -8.38
CA GLY A 115 -1.78 -8.30 -9.57
C GLY A 115 -1.46 -9.79 -9.67
N GLU A 116 -0.20 -10.18 -9.42
CA GLU A 116 0.23 -11.59 -9.44
C GLU A 116 -0.46 -12.41 -8.34
N VAL A 117 -0.58 -11.86 -7.13
CA VAL A 117 -1.25 -12.55 -6.01
C VAL A 117 -2.74 -12.79 -6.30
N GLU A 118 -3.42 -11.82 -6.90
CA GLU A 118 -4.81 -12.01 -7.32
C GLU A 118 -4.95 -13.03 -8.45
N GLY A 119 -4.03 -13.00 -9.42
CA GLY A 119 -3.97 -14.00 -10.49
C GLY A 119 -3.80 -15.40 -9.92
N LEU A 120 -2.85 -15.58 -8.99
CA LEU A 120 -2.62 -16.84 -8.31
C LEU A 120 -3.86 -17.30 -7.53
N GLY A 121 -4.58 -16.39 -6.87
CA GLY A 121 -5.83 -16.71 -6.19
C GLY A 121 -6.89 -17.30 -7.11
N ARG A 122 -7.06 -16.74 -8.32
CA ARG A 122 -7.98 -17.30 -9.32
C ARG A 122 -7.56 -18.70 -9.77
N VAL A 123 -6.27 -18.89 -10.07
CA VAL A 123 -5.75 -20.20 -10.50
C VAL A 123 -5.93 -21.25 -9.41
N VAL A 124 -5.72 -20.90 -8.14
CA VAL A 124 -5.93 -21.85 -7.02
C VAL A 124 -7.42 -22.14 -6.81
N GLN A 125 -8.29 -21.15 -6.98
CA GLN A 125 -9.74 -21.36 -6.95
C GLN A 125 -10.21 -22.30 -8.07
N GLU A 126 -9.62 -22.20 -9.27
CA GLU A 126 -9.87 -23.12 -10.38
C GLU A 126 -9.32 -24.53 -10.10
N ALA A 127 -8.14 -24.63 -9.49
CA ALA A 127 -7.46 -25.91 -9.26
C ALA A 127 -8.04 -26.72 -8.10
N PHE A 128 -8.37 -26.08 -6.97
CA PHE A 128 -8.85 -26.75 -5.75
C PHE A 128 -10.33 -26.49 -5.46
N GLY A 129 -10.99 -25.66 -6.28
CA GLY A 129 -12.37 -25.28 -6.10
C GLY A 129 -12.56 -24.12 -5.12
N VAL A 130 -13.82 -23.73 -4.97
CA VAL A 130 -14.25 -22.63 -4.11
C VAL A 130 -15.22 -23.16 -3.05
N VAL A 131 -15.06 -22.69 -1.82
CA VAL A 131 -15.94 -23.04 -0.70
C VAL A 131 -17.36 -22.56 -1.03
N GLY A 132 -18.32 -23.48 -1.01
CA GLY A 132 -19.71 -23.17 -1.33
C GLY A 132 -20.07 -23.24 -2.82
N GLY A 133 -19.16 -23.73 -3.68
CA GLY A 133 -19.43 -23.92 -5.10
C GLY A 133 -18.79 -22.83 -5.95
N ALA A 134 -19.59 -22.02 -6.64
CA ALA A 134 -19.07 -21.00 -7.57
C ALA A 134 -18.99 -19.61 -6.91
N ARG A 135 -17.96 -18.84 -7.29
CA ARG A 135 -17.78 -17.45 -6.83
C ARG A 135 -18.99 -16.57 -7.19
N GLU A 136 -19.55 -16.76 -8.37
CA GLU A 136 -20.70 -16.03 -8.88
C GLU A 136 -21.95 -16.26 -8.01
N GLY A 137 -22.12 -17.49 -7.52
CA GLY A 137 -23.21 -17.82 -6.61
C GLY A 137 -23.12 -17.07 -5.28
N PHE A 138 -21.90 -16.91 -4.76
CA PHE A 138 -21.66 -16.11 -3.54
C PHE A 138 -21.96 -14.62 -3.77
N GLU A 139 -21.44 -14.02 -4.85
CA GLU A 139 -21.66 -12.60 -5.16
C GLU A 139 -23.14 -12.29 -5.48
N GLY A 140 -23.87 -13.25 -6.06
CA GLY A 140 -25.30 -13.12 -6.35
C GLY A 140 -26.16 -12.84 -5.11
N ILE A 141 -25.75 -13.29 -3.93
CA ILE A 141 -26.46 -13.04 -2.66
C ILE A 141 -26.48 -11.54 -2.31
N PHE A 142 -25.42 -10.81 -2.64
CA PHE A 142 -25.28 -9.39 -2.30
C PHE A 142 -25.84 -8.45 -3.38
N ASN A 143 -25.99 -8.94 -4.61
CA ASN A 143 -26.51 -8.15 -5.74
C ASN A 143 -28.03 -8.26 -5.93
N SER A 144 -28.71 -9.14 -5.17
CA SER A 144 -30.15 -9.42 -5.31
C SER A 144 -31.04 -8.64 -4.33
N GLY A 145 -30.53 -7.57 -3.71
CA GLY A 145 -31.21 -6.76 -2.69
C GLY A 145 -31.42 -5.31 -3.10
#